data_AF-A0A924B9P4-F1
#
_entry.id   AF-A0A924B9P4-F1
#
_cell.length_a   1.000
_cell.length_b   1.000
_cell.length_c   1.000
_cell.angle_alpha   90.00
_cell.angle_beta   90.00
_cell.angle_gamma   90.00
#
_symmetry.space_group_name_H-M   'P 1'
#
loop_
_entity.id
_entity.type
_entity.pdbx_description
1 polymer ?
#
loop_
_entity_poly.entity_id
_entity_poly.type
_entity_poly.pdbx_seq_one_letter_code
_entity_poly.pdbx_strand_id
1 'polypeptide(L)'
;MNQDKIRIYLSASISNATNNQYICDKFSLDKFVIDLPQTITPKELNHENFPLDVYQQCLVMMNASDIGLLLLDSYGRDCAWEAGWYSANKDKKLVAFVESSSHFMRDWMIKGGIDIFMTTNPRLYDYAIVDPVLRHKKVVFIEKLDDIGNKIFDLIKNK
;
A
#
# COMPACT_ATOMS: atom_id res chain seq x y z
N MET A 1 25.30 2.72 13.63
CA MET A 1 24.36 1.56 13.63
C MET A 1 23.30 1.89 12.59
N ASN A 2 23.20 1.12 11.50
CA ASN A 2 22.11 1.29 10.55
C ASN A 2 20.81 1.03 11.32
N GLN A 3 19.95 2.05 11.46
CA GLN A 3 18.57 1.77 11.82
C GLN A 3 17.99 0.92 10.71
N ASP A 4 17.41 -0.24 11.05
CA ASP A 4 16.73 -1.08 10.08
C ASP A 4 15.63 -0.25 9.41
N LYS A 5 15.82 0.01 8.12
CA LYS A 5 14.86 0.73 7.28
C LYS A 5 13.57 -0.05 7.22
N ILE A 6 12.45 0.66 7.17
CA ILE A 6 11.14 0.05 7.00
C ILE A 6 10.98 -0.35 5.54
N ARG A 7 10.72 -1.62 5.29
CA ARG A 7 10.46 -2.16 3.96
C ARG A 7 8.97 -2.13 3.64
N ILE A 8 8.62 -1.50 2.54
CA ILE A 8 7.24 -1.33 2.07
C ILE A 8 7.07 -2.10 0.76
N TYR A 9 6.06 -2.95 0.70
CA TYR A 9 5.57 -3.47 -0.58
C TYR A 9 4.47 -2.56 -1.12
N LEU A 10 4.64 -2.01 -2.32
CA LEU A 10 3.60 -1.22 -2.96
C LEU A 10 2.60 -2.11 -3.70
N SER A 11 1.35 -2.10 -3.25
CA SER A 11 0.21 -2.73 -3.92
C SER A 11 -0.58 -1.67 -4.72
N ALA A 12 -0.39 -1.66 -6.03
CA ALA A 12 -1.07 -0.73 -6.94
C ALA A 12 -1.06 -1.29 -8.38
N SER A 13 -2.05 -0.91 -9.20
CA SER A 13 -2.06 -1.29 -10.61
C SER A 13 -0.86 -0.70 -11.34
N ILE A 14 -0.21 -1.53 -12.16
CA ILE A 14 0.85 -1.10 -13.08
C ILE A 14 0.38 -0.10 -14.14
N SER A 15 -0.93 -0.07 -14.43
CA SER A 15 -1.49 0.94 -15.33
C SER A 15 -1.31 2.38 -14.82
N ASN A 16 -0.96 2.55 -13.54
CA ASN A 16 -0.70 3.83 -12.92
C ASN A 16 0.77 3.99 -12.45
N ALA A 17 1.71 3.26 -13.08
CA ALA A 17 3.11 3.19 -12.65
C ALA A 17 3.78 4.56 -12.43
N THR A 18 3.47 5.57 -13.24
CA THR A 18 3.99 6.94 -13.07
C THR A 18 3.53 7.57 -11.75
N ASN A 19 2.24 7.44 -11.41
CA ASN A 19 1.71 7.98 -10.15
C ASN A 19 2.20 7.17 -8.95
N ASN A 20 2.31 5.85 -9.11
CA ASN A 20 2.90 4.97 -8.10
C ASN A 20 4.32 5.45 -7.73
N GLN A 21 5.15 5.72 -8.74
CA GLN A 21 6.50 6.24 -8.54
C GLN A 21 6.47 7.63 -7.87
N TYR A 22 5.61 8.53 -8.34
CA TYR A 22 5.47 9.87 -7.75
C TYR A 22 5.14 9.84 -6.25
N ILE A 23 4.28 8.91 -5.81
CA ILE A 23 3.97 8.71 -4.39
C ILE A 23 5.18 8.11 -3.65
N CYS A 24 5.87 7.14 -4.25
CA CYS A 24 7.06 6.53 -3.66
C CYS A 24 8.23 7.50 -3.49
N ASP A 25 8.37 8.48 -4.39
CA ASP A 25 9.40 9.52 -4.31
C ASP A 25 9.22 10.44 -3.10
N LYS A 26 8.07 10.39 -2.41
CA LYS A 26 7.81 11.12 -1.18
C LYS A 26 8.38 10.45 0.06
N PHE A 27 8.86 9.22 -0.06
CA PHE A 27 9.45 8.47 1.04
C PHE A 27 10.95 8.71 1.10
N SER A 28 11.44 8.99 2.30
CA SER A 28 12.85 9.25 2.52
C SER A 28 13.67 7.95 2.50
N LEU A 29 14.64 7.86 1.59
CA LEU A 29 15.45 6.65 1.37
C LEU A 29 16.38 6.29 2.54
N ASP A 30 16.60 7.20 3.49
CA ASP A 30 17.30 6.93 4.75
C ASP A 30 16.44 6.07 5.70
N LYS A 31 15.11 6.17 5.61
CA LYS A 31 14.15 5.47 6.48
C LYS A 31 13.46 4.29 5.82
N PHE A 32 13.35 4.29 4.49
CA PHE A 32 12.50 3.35 3.76
C PHE A 32 13.23 2.59 2.66
N VAL A 33 12.77 1.37 2.40
CA VAL A 33 13.00 0.60 1.18
C VAL A 33 11.63 0.29 0.59
N ILE A 34 11.39 0.63 -0.68
CA ILE A 34 10.10 0.38 -1.33
C ILE A 34 10.29 -0.64 -2.45
N ASP A 35 9.63 -1.77 -2.32
CA ASP A 35 9.51 -2.77 -3.37
C ASP A 35 8.35 -2.40 -4.30
N LEU A 36 8.66 -2.24 -5.58
CA LEU A 36 7.74 -1.80 -6.63
C LEU A 36 7.49 -2.96 -7.62
N PRO A 37 6.34 -3.65 -7.58
CA PRO A 37 6.07 -4.77 -8.49
C PRO A 37 6.24 -4.42 -9.97
N GLN A 38 5.92 -3.19 -10.36
CA GLN A 38 6.10 -2.70 -11.73
C GLN A 38 7.55 -2.72 -12.26
N THR A 39 8.56 -2.91 -11.40
CA THR A 39 9.97 -2.97 -11.81
C THR A 39 10.47 -4.39 -12.11
N ILE A 40 9.67 -5.43 -11.84
CA ILE A 40 10.12 -6.83 -11.95
C ILE A 40 10.04 -7.41 -13.36
N THR A 41 9.73 -6.61 -14.39
CA THR A 41 9.58 -7.06 -15.79
C THR A 41 10.82 -7.83 -16.27
N PRO A 42 10.75 -9.17 -16.41
CA PRO A 42 11.86 -9.99 -16.88
C PRO A 42 12.12 -9.70 -18.36
N LYS A 43 13.37 -9.34 -18.69
CA LYS A 43 13.75 -8.99 -20.07
C LYS A 43 13.92 -10.20 -20.99
N GLU A 44 14.16 -11.38 -20.41
CA GLU A 44 14.65 -12.56 -21.13
C GLU A 44 13.78 -13.81 -20.92
N LEU A 45 12.63 -13.71 -20.25
CA LEU A 45 11.72 -14.84 -20.06
C LEU A 45 10.71 -14.97 -21.22
N ASN A 46 10.42 -16.20 -21.59
CA ASN A 46 9.31 -16.49 -22.49
C ASN A 46 7.96 -16.13 -21.83
N HIS A 47 6.95 -15.84 -22.66
CA HIS A 47 5.65 -15.40 -22.17
C HIS A 47 4.94 -16.45 -21.29
N GLU A 48 5.25 -17.73 -21.45
CA GLU A 48 4.66 -18.82 -20.64
C GLU A 48 5.11 -18.82 -19.18
N ASN A 49 6.39 -18.54 -18.92
CA ASN A 49 6.92 -18.54 -17.55
C ASN A 49 6.82 -17.16 -16.87
N PHE A 50 6.62 -16.10 -17.66
CA PHE A 50 6.56 -14.71 -17.19
C PHE A 50 5.55 -14.52 -16.04
N PRO A 51 4.28 -14.98 -16.11
CA PRO A 51 3.32 -14.74 -15.03
C PRO A 51 3.69 -15.41 -13.71
N LEU A 52 4.23 -16.64 -13.78
CA LEU A 52 4.62 -17.39 -12.58
C LEU A 52 5.82 -16.73 -11.89
N ASP A 53 6.82 -16.29 -12.67
CA ASP A 53 7.99 -15.59 -12.15
C ASP A 53 7.62 -14.26 -11.48
N VAL A 54 6.80 -13.44 -12.14
CA VAL A 54 6.26 -12.18 -11.59
C VAL A 54 5.51 -12.44 -10.27
N TYR A 55 4.63 -13.44 -10.24
CA TYR A 55 3.89 -13.82 -9.04
C TYR A 55 4.83 -14.24 -7.89
N GLN A 56 5.82 -15.09 -8.18
CA GLN A 56 6.78 -15.56 -7.18
C GLN A 56 7.63 -14.41 -6.63
N GLN A 57 8.08 -13.48 -7.49
CA GLN A 57 8.82 -12.30 -7.06
C GLN A 57 7.96 -11.37 -6.19
N CYS A 58 6.69 -11.14 -6.55
CA CYS A 58 5.75 -10.40 -5.70
C CYS A 58 5.62 -11.04 -4.31
N LEU A 59 5.47 -12.37 -4.24
CA LEU A 59 5.42 -13.09 -2.96
C LEU A 59 6.71 -12.90 -2.14
N VAL A 60 7.88 -12.93 -2.76
CA VAL A 60 9.15 -12.69 -2.07
C VAL A 60 9.18 -11.28 -1.48
N MET A 61 8.77 -10.27 -2.25
CA MET A 61 8.70 -8.88 -1.78
C MET A 61 7.68 -8.70 -0.64
N MET A 62 6.48 -9.28 -0.77
CA MET A 62 5.45 -9.26 0.28
C MET A 62 5.89 -9.96 1.56
N ASN A 63 6.62 -11.07 1.45
CA ASN A 63 7.18 -11.76 2.62
C ASN A 63 8.28 -10.93 3.28
N ALA A 64 9.11 -10.24 2.50
CA ALA A 64 10.21 -9.42 3.02
C ALA A 64 9.74 -8.08 3.61
N SER A 65 8.55 -7.58 3.27
CA SER A 65 8.06 -6.28 3.71
C SER A 65 7.74 -6.23 5.21
N ASP A 66 7.91 -5.07 5.83
CA ASP A 66 7.37 -4.80 7.16
C ASP A 66 5.89 -4.41 7.08
N ILE A 67 5.52 -3.71 6.00
CA ILE A 67 4.15 -3.27 5.72
C ILE A 67 3.80 -3.36 4.22
N GLY A 68 2.52 -3.51 3.94
CA GLY A 68 1.94 -3.25 2.62
C GLY A 68 1.41 -1.82 2.54
N LEU A 69 1.61 -1.17 1.39
CA LEU A 69 0.98 0.11 1.03
C LEU A 69 0.06 -0.11 -0.17
N LEU A 70 -1.26 -0.03 0.05
CA LEU A 70 -2.30 -0.17 -0.96
C LEU A 70 -2.74 1.20 -1.48
N LEU A 71 -2.56 1.47 -2.78
CA LEU A 71 -3.00 2.72 -3.40
C LEU A 71 -4.41 2.58 -4.00
N LEU A 72 -5.42 3.12 -3.32
CA LEU A 72 -6.84 2.92 -3.66
C LEU A 72 -7.31 3.72 -4.88
N ASP A 73 -6.56 4.72 -5.34
CA ASP A 73 -6.88 5.45 -6.58
C ASP A 73 -6.71 4.56 -7.83
N SER A 74 -5.89 3.52 -7.74
CA SER A 74 -5.57 2.65 -8.87
C SER A 74 -5.36 1.20 -8.47
N TYR A 75 -6.10 0.72 -7.48
CA TYR A 75 -6.01 -0.70 -7.12
C TYR A 75 -6.87 -1.57 -8.04
N GLY A 76 -6.42 -2.80 -8.28
CA GLY A 76 -7.08 -3.78 -9.14
C GLY A 76 -7.34 -5.11 -8.44
N ARG A 77 -7.65 -6.13 -9.25
CA ARG A 77 -7.90 -7.51 -8.76
C ARG A 77 -6.70 -8.10 -8.04
N ASP A 78 -5.51 -7.92 -8.58
CA ASP A 78 -4.27 -8.46 -7.99
C ASP A 78 -3.97 -7.74 -6.66
N CYS A 79 -4.18 -6.42 -6.61
CA CYS A 79 -4.08 -5.64 -5.37
C CYS A 79 -5.09 -6.10 -4.30
N ALA A 80 -6.30 -6.50 -4.70
CA ALA A 80 -7.29 -7.04 -3.78
C ALA A 80 -6.87 -8.40 -3.21
N TRP A 81 -6.21 -9.24 -4.01
CA TRP A 81 -5.62 -10.49 -3.55
C TRP A 81 -4.48 -10.23 -2.55
N GLU A 82 -3.59 -9.28 -2.87
CA GLU A 82 -2.49 -8.86 -1.99
C GLU A 82 -3.03 -8.30 -0.66
N ALA A 83 -4.08 -7.48 -0.70
CA ALA A 83 -4.76 -6.97 0.49
C ALA A 83 -5.32 -8.12 1.36
N GLY A 84 -5.93 -9.13 0.73
CA GLY A 84 -6.39 -10.34 1.43
C GLY A 84 -5.23 -11.10 2.08
N TRP A 85 -4.09 -11.22 1.39
CA TRP A 85 -2.89 -11.84 1.94
C TRP A 85 -2.39 -11.09 3.18
N TYR A 86 -2.28 -9.75 3.13
CA TYR A 86 -1.88 -8.98 4.32
C TYR A 86 -2.88 -9.13 5.46
N SER A 87 -4.19 -9.08 5.17
CA SER A 87 -5.23 -9.25 6.19
C SER A 87 -5.19 -10.61 6.88
N ALA A 88 -4.66 -11.65 6.24
CA ALA A 88 -4.49 -12.97 6.83
C ALA A 88 -3.23 -13.09 7.71
N ASN A 89 -2.27 -12.17 7.56
CA ASN A 89 -0.98 -12.18 8.25
C ASN A 89 -0.96 -11.15 9.39
N LYS A 90 -1.24 -11.61 10.63
CA LYS A 90 -1.39 -10.72 11.81
C LYS A 90 -0.16 -9.87 12.16
N ASP A 91 1.02 -10.31 11.73
CA ASP A 91 2.28 -9.62 12.01
C ASP A 91 2.61 -8.52 10.99
N LYS A 92 1.87 -8.45 9.87
CA LYS A 92 2.08 -7.47 8.80
C LYS A 92 0.91 -6.51 8.74
N LYS A 93 1.19 -5.21 8.69
CA LYS A 93 0.14 -4.20 8.54
C LYS A 93 -0.12 -3.89 7.07
N LEU A 94 -1.37 -3.61 6.75
CA LEU A 94 -1.79 -3.00 5.50
C LEU A 94 -2.23 -1.55 5.72
N VAL A 95 -1.47 -0.63 5.12
CA VAL A 95 -1.81 0.79 5.05
C VAL A 95 -2.45 1.06 3.69
N ALA A 96 -3.67 1.59 3.69
CA ALA A 96 -4.31 2.05 2.48
C ALA A 96 -4.21 3.58 2.36
N PHE A 97 -3.90 4.06 1.16
CA PHE A 97 -3.81 5.48 0.85
C PHE A 97 -4.72 5.83 -0.33
N VAL A 98 -5.37 6.99 -0.25
CA VAL A 98 -6.23 7.53 -1.32
C VAL A 98 -6.19 9.05 -1.37
N GLU A 99 -6.09 9.61 -2.57
CA GLU A 99 -6.18 11.04 -2.83
C GLU A 99 -7.58 11.46 -3.31
N SER A 100 -8.25 10.64 -4.13
CA SER A 100 -9.45 11.12 -4.82
C SER A 100 -10.55 10.09 -5.04
N SER A 101 -10.19 8.83 -5.24
CA SER A 101 -11.15 7.77 -5.57
C SER A 101 -12.05 7.45 -4.40
N SER A 102 -13.35 7.32 -4.68
CA SER A 102 -14.33 6.79 -3.73
C SER A 102 -14.82 5.39 -4.11
N HIS A 103 -14.26 4.76 -5.15
CA HIS A 103 -14.73 3.46 -5.63
C HIS A 103 -14.61 2.38 -4.55
N PHE A 104 -13.48 2.38 -3.83
CA PHE A 104 -13.20 1.44 -2.74
C PHE A 104 -14.22 1.49 -1.59
N MET A 105 -15.04 2.55 -1.49
CA MET A 105 -16.05 2.67 -0.44
C MET A 105 -17.12 1.57 -0.51
N ARG A 106 -17.31 0.97 -1.68
CA ARG A 106 -18.23 -0.16 -1.90
C ARG A 106 -17.59 -1.52 -1.58
N ASP A 107 -16.27 -1.56 -1.42
CA ASP A 107 -15.50 -2.78 -1.31
C ASP A 107 -15.28 -3.15 0.16
N TRP A 108 -16.29 -3.79 0.76
CA TRP A 108 -16.28 -4.15 2.17
C TRP A 108 -15.07 -4.99 2.58
N MET A 109 -14.61 -5.88 1.69
CA MET A 109 -13.44 -6.73 1.94
C MET A 109 -12.16 -5.92 2.01
N ILE A 110 -12.01 -4.89 1.17
CA ILE A 110 -10.86 -3.99 1.21
C ILE A 110 -10.90 -3.15 2.50
N LYS A 111 -12.04 -2.51 2.79
CA LYS A 111 -12.20 -1.74 4.04
C LYS A 111 -11.97 -2.59 5.29
N GLY A 112 -12.41 -3.84 5.26
CA GLY A 112 -12.24 -4.79 6.36
C GLY A 112 -10.81 -5.29 6.51
N GLY A 113 -10.08 -5.46 5.41
CA GLY A 113 -8.72 -6.02 5.38
C GLY A 113 -7.60 -5.03 5.68
N ILE A 114 -7.86 -3.73 5.64
CA ILE A 114 -6.86 -2.70 5.95
C ILE A 114 -6.74 -2.46 7.47
N ASP A 115 -5.57 -2.07 7.93
CA ASP A 115 -5.32 -1.66 9.33
C ASP A 115 -5.41 -0.15 9.52
N ILE A 116 -4.88 0.57 8.53
CA ILE A 116 -4.79 2.03 8.53
C ILE A 116 -5.36 2.56 7.23
N PHE A 117 -6.27 3.52 7.32
CA PHE A 117 -6.76 4.28 6.19
C PHE A 117 -6.18 5.69 6.24
N MET A 118 -5.51 6.12 5.17
CA MET A 118 -4.85 7.41 5.05
C MET A 118 -5.38 8.16 3.83
N THR A 119 -5.60 9.46 3.96
CA THR A 119 -6.05 10.28 2.84
C THR A 119 -5.61 11.73 2.96
N THR A 120 -5.39 12.38 1.81
CA THR A 120 -5.24 13.84 1.68
C THR A 120 -6.56 14.56 1.43
N ASN A 121 -7.66 13.82 1.29
CA ASN A 121 -8.95 14.38 0.93
C ASN A 121 -9.84 14.54 2.17
N PRO A 122 -10.21 15.77 2.55
CA PRO A 122 -11.01 16.00 3.76
C PRO A 122 -12.39 15.33 3.68
N ARG A 123 -13.00 15.26 2.49
CA ARG A 123 -14.32 14.61 2.33
C ARG A 123 -14.23 13.10 2.52
N LEU A 124 -13.15 12.46 2.04
CA LEU A 124 -12.94 11.02 2.25
C LEU A 124 -12.60 10.73 3.71
N TYR A 125 -11.87 11.63 4.38
CA TYR A 125 -11.61 11.52 5.81
C TYR A 125 -12.91 11.57 6.62
N ASP A 126 -13.74 12.60 6.40
CA ASP A 126 -15.03 12.78 7.08
C ASP A 126 -15.95 11.57 6.87
N TYR A 127 -15.94 10.99 5.66
CA TYR A 127 -16.69 9.77 5.39
C TYR A 127 -16.11 8.56 6.12
N ALA A 128 -14.79 8.37 6.08
CA ALA A 128 -14.13 7.21 6.68
C ALA A 128 -14.30 7.14 8.20
N ILE A 129 -14.36 8.28 8.90
CA ILE A 129 -14.57 8.29 10.36
C ILE A 129 -15.99 7.88 10.78
N VAL A 130 -16.98 7.96 9.89
CA VAL A 130 -18.37 7.53 10.16
C VAL A 130 -18.75 6.22 9.46
N ASP A 131 -17.95 5.75 8.48
CA ASP A 131 -18.20 4.51 7.76
C ASP A 131 -18.26 3.29 8.71
N PRO A 132 -19.26 2.40 8.57
CA PRO A 132 -19.46 1.27 9.48
C PRO A 132 -18.27 0.31 9.64
N VAL A 133 -17.36 0.27 8.67
CA VAL A 133 -16.17 -0.58 8.68
C VAL A 133 -14.94 0.23 9.08
N LEU A 134 -14.69 1.36 8.40
CA LEU A 134 -13.48 2.17 8.58
C LEU A 134 -13.41 2.88 9.93
N ARG A 135 -14.53 3.22 10.56
CA ARG A 135 -14.55 3.83 11.90
C ARG A 135 -13.91 2.97 12.99
N HIS A 136 -13.76 1.67 12.75
CA HIS A 136 -13.10 0.72 13.63
C HIS A 136 -11.60 0.55 13.29
N LYS A 137 -11.11 1.25 12.28
CA LYS A 137 -9.71 1.27 11.82
C LYS A 137 -9.03 2.56 12.24
N LYS A 138 -7.71 2.62 12.06
CA LYS A 138 -6.99 3.89 12.26
C LYS A 138 -7.16 4.76 11.02
N VAL A 139 -7.89 5.86 11.16
CA VAL A 139 -8.14 6.82 10.08
C VAL A 139 -7.24 8.04 10.25
N VAL A 140 -6.47 8.40 9.22
CA VAL A 140 -5.45 9.46 9.26
C VAL A 140 -5.68 10.42 8.10
N PHE A 141 -5.85 11.70 8.45
CA PHE A 141 -5.79 12.79 7.50
C PHE A 141 -4.34 13.28 7.37
N ILE A 142 -3.92 13.56 6.14
CA ILE A 142 -2.63 14.18 5.84
C ILE A 142 -2.88 15.43 5.03
N GLU A 143 -2.38 16.58 5.45
CA GLU A 143 -2.60 17.83 4.72
C GLU A 143 -1.89 17.85 3.36
N LYS A 144 -0.71 17.20 3.28
CA LYS A 144 0.14 17.18 2.10
C LYS A 144 0.66 15.78 1.84
N LEU A 145 0.68 15.38 0.58
CA LEU A 145 1.21 14.08 0.17
C LEU A 145 2.67 13.88 0.63
N ASP A 146 3.48 14.94 0.65
CA ASP A 146 4.89 14.89 1.08
C ASP A 146 5.05 14.38 2.54
N ASP A 147 4.00 14.47 3.37
CA ASP A 147 4.04 14.00 4.75
C ASP A 147 3.75 12.49 4.89
N ILE A 148 3.37 11.79 3.81
CA ILE A 148 2.95 10.38 3.85
C ILE A 148 4.01 9.47 4.51
N GLY A 149 5.27 9.62 4.13
CA GLY A 149 6.37 8.81 4.65
C GLY A 149 6.58 9.04 6.15
N ASN A 150 6.57 10.30 6.60
CA ASN A 150 6.73 10.63 8.02
C ASN A 150 5.55 10.10 8.84
N LYS A 151 4.31 10.25 8.34
CA LYS A 151 3.13 9.69 9.02
C LYS A 151 3.23 8.17 9.14
N ILE A 152 3.59 7.47 8.06
CA ILE A 152 3.77 6.00 8.11
C ILE A 152 4.86 5.61 9.11
N PHE A 153 5.99 6.32 9.12
CA PHE A 153 7.07 6.07 10.07
C PHE A 153 6.59 6.15 11.52
N ASP A 154 5.91 7.24 11.87
CA ASP A 154 5.38 7.47 13.22
C ASP A 154 4.36 6.39 13.64
N LEU A 155 3.53 5.94 12.69
CA LEU A 155 2.50 4.91 12.92
C LEU A 155 3.08 3.51 13.15
N ILE A 156 4.28 3.26 12.64
CA ILE A 156 4.96 1.97 12.78
C ILE A 156 5.85 1.96 14.02
N LYS A 157 6.61 3.02 14.28
CA LYS A 157 7.59 3.07 15.37
C LYS A 157 7.01 3.45 16.74
N ASN A 158 5.87 4.14 16.81
CA ASN A 158 5.20 4.45 18.08
C ASN A 158 4.22 3.35 18.55
N LYS A 159 4.52 2.09 18.22
CA LYS A 159 3.84 0.91 18.76
C LYS A 159 4.68 0.31 19.88
#